data_AF-A0A1M3DTX8-F1
#
_entry.id   AF-A0A1M3DTX8-F1
#
_cell.length_a   1.000
_cell.length_b   1.000
_cell.length_c   1.000
_cell.angle_alpha   90.00
_cell.angle_beta   90.00
_cell.angle_gamma   90.00
#
_symmetry.space_group_name_H-M   'P 1'
#
loop_
_entity.id
_entity.type
_entity.pdbx_description
1 polymer ?
#
loop_
_entity_poly.entity_id
_entity_poly.type
_entity_poly.pdbx_seq_one_letter_code
_entity_poly.pdbx_strand_id
1 'polypeptide(L)'
;MLKGFLIAAPLLTALLVSGCSNVRSKLGLDPEAPDEFTVYDRAPLSVPPQFSLRPPRPGEARPQESTISNQAEKILTKGALAAPKPTDATAGKNALLEKAGTQDMDPNIRQQVDQDLSLEQNPTDKKLLDDVLFWQKKTPKGDPIDPQKEKKRLEGLKKSSPPADE
;
A
#
# COMPACT_ATOMS: atom_id res chain seq x y z
N MET A 1 19.69 12.68 52.78
CA MET A 1 18.76 12.22 51.73
C MET A 1 17.60 13.20 51.46
N LEU A 2 17.05 13.90 52.46
CA LEU A 2 15.90 14.80 52.28
C LEU A 2 16.16 16.07 51.42
N LYS A 3 17.40 16.58 51.39
CA LYS A 3 17.78 17.79 50.61
C LYS A 3 17.93 17.56 49.10
N GLY A 4 18.24 16.33 48.67
CA GLY A 4 18.31 15.98 47.24
C GLY A 4 16.92 15.85 46.60
N PHE A 5 15.93 15.41 47.38
CA PHE A 5 14.54 15.26 46.93
C PHE A 5 13.86 16.61 46.68
N LEU A 6 14.18 17.63 47.50
CA LEU A 6 13.65 19.00 47.34
C LEU A 6 14.12 19.72 46.07
N ILE A 7 15.23 19.28 45.46
CA ILE A 7 15.76 19.86 44.20
C ILE A 7 15.38 18.98 43.00
N ALA A 8 15.31 17.66 43.17
CA ALA A 8 14.93 16.74 42.09
C ALA A 8 13.46 16.86 41.67
N ALA A 9 12.55 17.13 42.62
CA ALA A 9 11.12 17.27 42.35
C ALA A 9 10.78 18.45 41.41
N PRO A 10 11.24 19.71 41.66
CA PRO A 10 10.93 20.82 40.76
C PRO A 10 11.57 20.66 39.38
N LEU A 11 12.77 20.05 39.31
CA LEU A 11 13.48 19.82 38.06
C LEU A 11 12.75 18.80 37.17
N LEU A 12 12.20 17.74 37.75
CA LEU A 12 11.42 16.74 37.02
C LEU A 12 10.11 17.34 36.49
N THR A 13 9.37 18.11 37.30
CA THR A 13 8.15 18.80 36.83
C THR A 13 8.42 19.82 35.72
N ALA A 14 9.56 20.52 35.75
CA ALA A 14 9.93 21.44 34.68
C ALA A 14 10.18 20.70 33.35
N LEU A 15 10.77 19.51 33.38
CA LEU A 15 10.93 18.67 32.19
C LEU A 15 9.58 18.16 31.64
N LEU A 16 8.63 17.78 32.50
CA LEU A 16 7.31 17.32 32.04
C LEU A 16 6.44 18.45 31.43
N VAL A 17 6.56 19.69 31.92
CA VAL A 17 5.78 20.83 31.40
C VAL A 17 6.34 21.41 30.09
N SER A 18 7.63 21.19 29.81
CA SER A 18 8.29 21.65 28.57
C SER A 18 7.69 21.11 27.27
N GLY A 19 6.84 20.07 27.32
CA GLY A 19 6.19 19.49 26.14
C GLY A 19 4.83 20.09 25.77
N CYS A 20 4.20 20.89 26.65
CA CYS A 20 2.83 21.37 26.43
C CYS A 20 2.71 22.60 25.51
N SER A 21 3.82 23.25 25.14
CA SER A 21 3.78 24.43 24.28
C SER A 21 3.29 24.13 22.85
N ASN A 22 3.52 22.91 22.35
CA ASN A 22 3.20 22.53 20.97
C ASN A 22 1.88 21.74 20.80
N VAL A 23 1.18 21.47 21.92
CA VAL A 23 -0.06 20.68 21.92
C VAL A 23 -1.21 21.46 21.28
N ARG A 24 -1.23 22.78 21.45
CA ARG A 24 -2.27 23.66 20.89
C ARG A 24 -2.29 23.62 19.36
N SER A 25 -1.11 23.72 18.74
CA SER A 25 -0.98 23.69 17.27
C SER A 25 -1.25 22.28 16.71
N LYS A 26 -0.88 21.21 17.43
CA LYS A 26 -1.20 19.82 17.03
C LYS A 26 -2.70 19.46 17.15
N LEU A 27 -3.42 20.11 18.05
CA LEU A 27 -4.87 19.96 18.20
C LEU A 27 -5.67 20.87 17.26
N GLY A 28 -5.01 21.65 16.39
CA GLY A 28 -5.68 22.56 15.45
C GLY A 28 -6.39 23.74 16.13
N LEU A 29 -5.97 24.08 17.36
CA LEU A 29 -6.51 25.22 18.10
C LEU A 29 -5.87 26.55 17.67
N ASP A 30 -4.73 26.50 16.96
CA ASP A 30 -4.19 27.64 16.22
C ASP A 30 -4.71 27.58 14.78
N PRO A 31 -5.37 28.65 14.28
CA PRO A 31 -5.88 28.68 12.92
C PRO A 31 -4.72 28.89 11.95
N GLU A 32 -4.31 27.81 11.27
CA GLU A 32 -3.43 27.88 10.10
C GLU A 32 -4.28 28.28 8.88
N ALA A 33 -3.97 29.41 8.25
CA ALA A 33 -4.65 29.82 7.03
C ALA A 33 -4.33 28.82 5.90
N PRO A 34 -5.31 28.41 5.08
CA PRO A 34 -5.05 27.58 3.92
C PRO A 34 -4.09 28.30 2.97
N ASP A 35 -3.07 27.61 2.48
CA ASP A 35 -2.11 28.15 1.51
C ASP A 35 -2.82 28.51 0.20
N GLU A 36 -2.86 29.81 -0.11
CA GLU A 36 -3.49 30.36 -1.31
C GLU A 36 -2.85 29.89 -2.63
N PHE A 37 -1.66 29.29 -2.58
CA PHE A 37 -0.97 28.73 -3.75
C PHE A 37 -1.13 27.20 -3.88
N THR A 38 -1.86 26.56 -2.96
CA THR A 38 -2.13 25.12 -3.08
C THR A 38 -3.08 24.87 -4.25
N VAL A 39 -2.54 24.30 -5.33
CA VAL A 39 -3.32 23.85 -6.49
C VAL A 39 -3.86 22.45 -6.20
N TYR A 40 -5.19 22.32 -6.17
CA TYR A 40 -5.84 21.01 -6.08
C TYR A 40 -6.02 20.42 -7.48
N ASP A 41 -5.55 19.18 -7.66
CA ASP A 41 -5.80 18.42 -8.87
C ASP A 41 -7.29 18.11 -9.01
N ARG A 42 -7.88 18.59 -10.11
CA ARG A 42 -9.24 18.23 -10.50
C ARG A 42 -9.18 16.98 -11.36
N ALA A 43 -10.22 16.15 -11.30
CA ALA A 43 -10.34 15.00 -12.19
C ALA A 43 -10.21 15.45 -13.66
N PRO A 44 -9.37 14.78 -14.48
CA PRO A 44 -9.14 15.18 -15.85
C PRO A 44 -10.44 15.10 -16.66
N LEU A 45 -10.66 16.07 -17.56
CA LEU A 45 -11.78 16.04 -18.49
C LEU A 45 -11.55 14.95 -19.53
N SER A 46 -12.20 13.79 -19.37
CA SER A 46 -12.30 12.79 -20.43
C SER A 46 -13.40 13.18 -21.40
N VAL A 47 -13.04 13.42 -22.66
CA VAL A 47 -14.03 13.63 -23.72
C VAL A 47 -14.64 12.27 -24.07
N PRO A 48 -15.95 12.04 -23.87
CA PRO A 48 -16.56 10.78 -24.21
C PRO A 48 -16.59 10.58 -25.73
N PRO A 49 -16.46 9.34 -26.23
CA PRO A 49 -16.48 9.03 -27.67
C PRO A 49 -17.86 9.30 -28.32
N GLN A 50 -18.89 9.55 -27.53
CA GLN A 50 -20.25 9.86 -27.96
C GLN A 50 -20.71 11.14 -27.25
N PHE A 51 -21.08 12.18 -27.99
CA PHE A 51 -21.55 13.49 -27.47
C PHE A 51 -23.05 13.52 -27.16
N SER A 52 -23.71 12.37 -27.00
CA SER A 52 -25.17 12.27 -26.84
C SER A 52 -25.70 12.58 -25.44
N LEU A 53 -24.89 13.20 -24.57
CA LEU A 53 -25.34 13.63 -23.25
C LEU A 53 -26.01 14.99 -23.34
N ARG A 54 -27.17 15.12 -22.70
CA ARG A 54 -27.80 16.43 -22.48
C ARG A 54 -26.82 17.29 -21.68
N PRO A 55 -26.55 18.54 -22.10
CA PRO A 55 -25.72 19.44 -21.31
C PRO A 55 -26.25 19.54 -19.87
N PRO A 56 -25.38 19.45 -18.85
CA PRO A 56 -25.81 19.64 -17.48
C PRO A 56 -26.41 21.04 -17.33
N ARG A 57 -27.48 21.17 -16.55
CA ARG A 57 -28.11 22.48 -16.33
C ARG A 57 -27.11 23.39 -15.60
N PRO A 58 -27.03 24.68 -15.95
CA PRO A 58 -26.24 25.64 -15.19
C PRO A 58 -26.64 25.60 -13.71
N GLY A 59 -25.67 25.34 -12.83
CA GLY A 59 -25.87 25.25 -11.38
C GLY A 59 -26.13 23.85 -10.81
N GLU A 60 -26.27 22.82 -11.64
CA GLU A 60 -26.40 21.44 -11.17
C GLU A 60 -25.03 20.86 -10.79
N ALA A 61 -25.00 20.01 -9.75
CA ALA A 61 -23.75 19.43 -9.25
C ALA A 61 -23.05 18.62 -10.36
N ARG A 62 -21.75 18.85 -10.53
CA ARG A 62 -20.97 18.15 -11.56
C ARG A 62 -20.82 16.68 -11.16
N PRO A 63 -21.23 15.72 -12.02
CA PRO A 63 -21.10 14.29 -11.70
C PRO A 63 -19.67 13.82 -11.44
N GLN A 64 -18.69 14.49 -12.06
CA GLN A 64 -17.28 14.16 -11.95
C GLN A 64 -16.60 14.76 -10.69
N GLU A 65 -17.27 15.67 -9.98
CA GLU A 65 -16.70 16.38 -8.83
C GLU A 65 -17.11 15.65 -7.56
N SER A 66 -16.23 14.79 -7.04
CA SER A 66 -16.45 14.15 -5.73
C SER A 66 -16.41 15.21 -4.63
N THR A 67 -17.37 15.19 -3.71
CA THR A 67 -17.35 16.09 -2.55
C THR A 67 -16.12 15.82 -1.67
N ILE A 68 -15.64 16.85 -0.97
CA ILE A 68 -14.51 16.72 -0.03
C ILE A 68 -14.79 15.66 1.04
N SER A 69 -16.04 15.55 1.50
CA SER A 69 -16.48 14.52 2.44
C SER A 69 -16.27 13.10 1.88
N ASN A 70 -16.66 12.85 0.63
CA ASN A 70 -16.46 11.54 -0.02
C ASN A 70 -14.97 11.22 -0.21
N GLN A 71 -14.15 12.23 -0.49
CA GLN A 71 -12.71 12.06 -0.63
C GLN A 71 -12.03 11.75 0.72
N ALA A 72 -12.43 12.45 1.78
CA ALA A 72 -11.96 12.17 3.14
C ALA A 72 -12.39 10.77 3.60
N GLU A 73 -13.64 10.37 3.35
CA GLU A 73 -14.14 9.03 3.64
C GLU A 73 -13.31 7.95 2.92
N LYS A 74 -12.99 8.14 1.63
CA LYS A 74 -12.15 7.20 0.86
C LYS A 74 -10.74 7.05 1.44
N ILE A 75 -10.17 8.13 1.97
CA ILE A 75 -8.85 8.13 2.63
C ILE A 75 -8.94 7.41 3.98
N LEU A 76 -9.96 7.73 4.78
CA LEU A 76 -10.17 7.15 6.12
C LEU A 76 -10.49 5.65 6.06
N THR A 77 -11.27 5.24 5.06
CA THR A 77 -11.63 3.83 4.84
C THR A 77 -10.51 3.03 4.18
N LYS A 78 -9.37 3.66 3.81
CA LYS A 78 -8.28 3.04 3.03
C LYS A 78 -8.79 2.25 1.82
N GLY A 79 -9.86 2.73 1.18
CA GLY A 79 -10.50 2.00 0.10
C GLY A 79 -10.99 0.61 0.50
N ALA A 80 -11.53 0.43 1.71
CA ALA A 80 -12.33 -0.74 2.06
C ALA A 80 -13.41 -0.89 0.99
N LEU A 81 -13.14 -1.80 0.06
CA LEU A 81 -13.87 -2.00 -1.17
C LEU A 81 -15.29 -2.38 -0.79
N ALA A 82 -16.21 -1.42 -0.79
CA ALA A 82 -17.58 -1.73 -1.09
C ALA A 82 -17.52 -2.51 -2.41
N ALA A 83 -17.86 -3.80 -2.34
CA ALA A 83 -17.86 -4.68 -3.50
C ALA A 83 -18.54 -3.93 -4.66
N PRO A 84 -17.90 -3.85 -5.85
CA PRO A 84 -18.47 -3.10 -6.96
C PRO A 84 -19.87 -3.64 -7.21
N LYS A 85 -20.89 -2.84 -6.90
CA LYS A 85 -22.27 -3.16 -7.27
C LYS A 85 -22.27 -3.26 -8.80
N PRO A 86 -22.69 -4.38 -9.40
CA PRO A 86 -22.73 -4.51 -10.84
C PRO A 86 -23.84 -3.62 -11.38
N THR A 87 -23.55 -2.34 -11.66
CA THR A 87 -24.57 -1.36 -12.06
C THR A 87 -24.94 -1.42 -13.54
N ASP A 88 -24.18 -2.13 -14.38
CA ASP A 88 -24.43 -2.18 -15.83
C ASP A 88 -24.56 -3.62 -16.35
N ALA A 89 -25.64 -4.33 -15.97
CA ALA A 89 -25.92 -5.67 -16.46
C ALA A 89 -26.64 -5.64 -17.83
N THR A 90 -25.88 -5.53 -18.92
CA THR A 90 -26.42 -5.66 -20.29
C THR A 90 -26.53 -7.14 -20.68
N ALA A 91 -27.52 -7.50 -21.50
CA ALA A 91 -27.73 -8.87 -21.98
C ALA A 91 -26.45 -9.53 -22.57
N GLY A 92 -25.68 -8.78 -23.37
CA GLY A 92 -24.41 -9.28 -23.92
C GLY A 92 -23.33 -9.54 -22.85
N LYS A 93 -23.30 -8.74 -21.78
CA LYS A 93 -22.36 -8.94 -20.66
C LYS A 93 -22.72 -10.21 -19.89
N ASN A 94 -24.01 -10.45 -19.66
CA ASN A 94 -24.48 -11.66 -18.99
C ASN A 94 -24.19 -12.92 -19.80
N ALA A 95 -24.37 -12.88 -21.13
CA ALA A 95 -24.03 -13.99 -22.02
C ALA A 95 -22.52 -14.31 -22.03
N LEU A 96 -21.66 -13.28 -21.92
CA LEU A 96 -20.22 -13.47 -21.80
C LEU A 96 -19.84 -14.05 -20.43
N LEU A 97 -20.45 -13.55 -19.35
CA LEU A 97 -20.25 -14.04 -17.97
C LEU A 97 -20.68 -15.49 -17.79
N GLU A 98 -21.78 -15.89 -18.44
CA GLU A 98 -22.26 -17.27 -18.50
C GLU A 98 -21.26 -18.18 -19.23
N LYS A 99 -20.77 -17.76 -20.41
CA LYS A 99 -19.71 -18.49 -21.12
C LYS A 99 -18.38 -18.54 -20.36
N ALA A 100 -18.09 -17.52 -19.56
CA ALA A 100 -16.90 -17.46 -18.72
C ALA A 100 -17.03 -18.29 -17.42
N GLY A 101 -18.18 -18.94 -17.17
CA GLY A 101 -18.38 -19.81 -16.00
C GLY A 101 -18.37 -19.07 -14.66
N THR A 102 -18.76 -17.79 -14.65
CA THR A 102 -18.67 -16.93 -13.45
C THR A 102 -19.83 -17.11 -12.46
N GLN A 103 -20.72 -18.08 -12.69
CA GLN A 103 -21.94 -18.29 -11.87
C GLN A 103 -21.64 -18.75 -10.44
N ASP A 104 -20.50 -19.44 -10.22
CA ASP A 104 -20.10 -20.00 -8.92
C ASP A 104 -18.93 -19.23 -8.26
N MET A 105 -18.74 -17.95 -8.61
CA MET A 105 -17.66 -17.15 -8.02
C MET A 105 -18.01 -16.72 -6.60
N ASP A 106 -17.13 -17.01 -5.63
CA ASP A 106 -17.26 -16.50 -4.26
C ASP A 106 -17.16 -14.96 -4.27
N PRO A 107 -18.20 -14.23 -3.82
CA PRO A 107 -18.17 -12.77 -3.76
C PRO A 107 -17.08 -12.22 -2.83
N ASN A 108 -16.58 -13.04 -1.90
CA ASN A 108 -15.55 -12.67 -0.92
C ASN A 108 -14.15 -13.15 -1.31
N ILE A 109 -13.95 -13.70 -2.52
CA ILE A 109 -12.65 -14.25 -2.94
C ILE A 109 -11.49 -13.24 -2.78
N ARG A 110 -11.76 -11.94 -2.94
CA ARG A 110 -10.75 -10.89 -2.71
C ARG A 110 -10.34 -10.78 -1.25
N GLN A 111 -11.30 -10.85 -0.34
CA GLN A 111 -11.02 -10.84 1.11
C GLN A 111 -10.25 -12.09 1.53
N GLN A 112 -10.60 -13.25 0.97
CA GLN A 112 -9.89 -14.49 1.22
C GLN A 112 -8.44 -14.42 0.72
N VAL A 113 -8.22 -13.98 -0.52
CA VAL A 113 -6.86 -13.79 -1.07
C VAL A 113 -6.07 -12.78 -0.25
N ASP A 114 -6.68 -11.66 0.14
CA ASP A 114 -6.02 -10.65 0.96
C ASP A 114 -5.68 -11.20 2.35
N GLN A 115 -6.54 -12.03 2.94
CA GLN A 115 -6.29 -12.71 4.21
C GLN A 115 -5.14 -13.72 4.09
N ASP A 116 -5.15 -14.56 3.06
CA ASP A 116 -4.09 -15.54 2.78
C ASP A 116 -2.74 -14.83 2.57
N LEU A 117 -2.73 -13.75 1.79
CA LEU A 117 -1.53 -12.96 1.52
C LEU A 117 -1.04 -12.23 2.78
N SER A 118 -1.95 -11.78 3.64
CA SER A 118 -1.60 -11.12 4.91
C SER A 118 -0.90 -12.07 5.88
N LEU A 119 -1.33 -13.34 5.93
CA LEU A 119 -0.67 -14.38 6.73
C LEU A 119 0.73 -14.69 6.18
N GLU A 120 0.89 -14.73 4.85
CA GLU A 120 2.20 -14.93 4.22
C GLU A 120 3.12 -13.71 4.31
N GLN A 121 2.59 -12.51 4.51
CA GLN A 121 3.38 -11.28 4.55
C GLN A 121 3.77 -10.86 5.96
N ASN A 122 3.27 -11.51 7.01
CA ASN A 122 3.60 -11.15 8.39
C ASN A 122 5.09 -11.44 8.66
N PRO A 123 5.98 -10.41 8.66
CA PRO A 123 7.42 -10.62 8.68
C PRO A 123 7.89 -11.12 10.06
N THR A 124 7.10 -10.86 11.10
CA THR A 124 7.34 -11.33 12.45
C THR A 124 7.29 -12.85 12.53
N ASP A 125 6.30 -13.47 11.90
CA ASP A 125 6.15 -14.92 11.91
C ASP A 125 7.27 -15.59 11.12
N LYS A 126 7.64 -15.05 9.95
CA LYS A 126 8.80 -15.55 9.18
C LYS A 126 10.11 -15.42 9.95
N LYS A 127 10.31 -14.31 10.67
CA LYS A 127 11.54 -14.10 11.45
C LYS A 127 11.60 -15.04 12.66
N LEU A 128 10.48 -15.23 13.38
CA LEU A 128 10.41 -16.19 14.47
C LEU A 128 10.59 -17.62 13.97
N LEU A 129 9.97 -18.00 12.86
CA LEU A 129 10.12 -19.31 12.26
C LEU A 129 11.56 -19.52 11.76
N ASP A 130 12.19 -18.52 11.13
CA ASP A 130 13.59 -18.58 10.67
C ASP A 130 14.55 -18.69 11.87
N ASP A 131 14.32 -17.95 12.95
CA ASP A 131 15.14 -18.00 14.17
C ASP A 131 15.00 -19.36 14.91
N VAL A 132 13.83 -20.02 14.84
CA VAL A 132 13.59 -21.35 15.43
C VAL A 132 14.10 -22.48 14.53
N LEU A 133 13.81 -22.43 13.22
CA LEU A 133 14.19 -23.46 12.25
C LEU A 133 15.71 -23.42 11.97
N PHE A 134 16.30 -22.22 11.96
CA PHE A 134 17.73 -21.98 11.75
C PHE A 134 18.39 -21.43 13.02
N TRP A 135 18.02 -21.96 14.19
CA TRP A 135 18.59 -21.58 15.50
C TRP A 135 20.10 -21.88 15.65
N GLN A 136 20.66 -22.72 14.76
CA GLN A 136 22.09 -23.02 14.68
C GLN A 136 22.80 -22.09 13.70
N LYS A 137 24.10 -21.87 13.93
CA LYS A 137 24.96 -20.96 13.13
C LYS A 137 24.63 -21.05 11.64
N LYS A 138 24.07 -19.96 11.10
CA LYS A 138 23.75 -19.86 9.67
C LYS A 138 25.00 -20.20 8.87
N THR A 139 24.93 -21.24 8.03
CA THR A 139 25.95 -21.49 7.02
C THR A 139 26.08 -20.19 6.21
N PRO A 140 27.29 -19.63 6.06
CA PRO A 140 27.45 -18.42 5.28
C PRO A 140 26.83 -18.67 3.91
N LYS A 141 25.92 -17.77 3.50
CA LYS A 141 25.41 -17.76 2.13
C LYS A 141 26.65 -17.80 1.24
N GLY A 142 26.72 -18.80 0.35
CA GLY A 142 27.91 -19.06 -0.45
C GLY A 142 28.43 -17.79 -1.10
N ASP A 143 29.75 -17.73 -1.32
CA ASP A 143 30.39 -16.55 -1.90
C ASP A 143 29.67 -16.11 -3.18
N PRO A 144 29.44 -14.80 -3.37
CA PRO A 144 28.85 -14.28 -4.60
C PRO A 144 29.69 -14.74 -5.80
N ILE A 145 29.10 -15.58 -6.66
CA ILE A 145 29.75 -16.04 -7.88
C ILE A 145 29.78 -14.85 -8.85
N ASP A 146 30.97 -14.40 -9.23
CA ASP A 146 31.16 -13.43 -10.29
C ASP A 146 30.78 -14.06 -11.65
N PRO A 147 29.73 -13.57 -12.34
CA PRO A 147 29.27 -14.13 -13.60
C PRO A 147 30.35 -14.15 -14.69
N GLN A 148 31.23 -13.15 -14.71
CA GLN A 148 32.27 -13.03 -15.73
C GLN A 148 33.42 -14.02 -15.48
N LYS A 149 33.78 -14.22 -14.21
CA LYS A 149 34.79 -15.20 -13.83
C LYS A 149 34.31 -16.63 -14.09
N GLU A 150 33.04 -16.91 -13.80
CA GLU A 150 32.46 -18.23 -14.01
C GLU A 150 32.29 -18.56 -15.50
N LYS A 151 31.85 -17.58 -16.31
CA LYS A 151 31.78 -17.75 -17.76
C LYS A 151 33.13 -18.15 -18.36
N LYS A 152 34.23 -17.49 -17.96
CA LYS A 152 35.58 -17.83 -18.42
C LYS A 152 35.99 -19.25 -18.02
N ARG A 153 35.64 -19.70 -16.81
CA ARG A 153 35.90 -21.08 -16.35
C ARG A 153 35.18 -22.09 -17.24
N LEU A 154 33.92 -21.82 -17.57
CA LEU A 154 33.09 -22.68 -18.43
C LEU A 154 33.60 -22.74 -19.88
N GLU A 155 34.05 -21.60 -20.42
CA GLU A 155 34.66 -21.54 -21.76
C GLU A 155 35.98 -22.32 -21.81
N GLY A 156 36.80 -22.24 -20.76
CA GLY A 156 38.02 -23.03 -20.62
C GLY A 156 37.74 -24.54 -20.62
N LEU A 157 36.73 -24.98 -19.86
CA LEU A 157 36.31 -26.39 -19.80
C LEU A 157 35.78 -26.90 -21.14
N LYS A 158 35.01 -26.10 -21.88
CA LYS A 158 34.55 -26.45 -23.23
C LYS A 158 35.71 -26.64 -24.20
N LYS A 159 36.77 -25.83 -24.07
CA LYS A 159 37.94 -25.89 -24.94
C LYS A 159 38.87 -27.06 -24.60
N SER A 160 38.86 -27.53 -23.36
CA SER A 160 39.65 -28.68 -22.91
C SER A 160 38.90 -30.01 -22.95
N SER A 161 37.59 -30.00 -23.22
CA SER A 161 36.82 -31.23 -23.38
C SER A 161 37.15 -31.83 -24.75
N PRO A 162 37.59 -33.10 -24.83
CA PRO A 162 37.73 -33.80 -26.10
C PRO A 162 36.39 -33.79 -26.84
N PRO A 163 36.37 -33.73 -28.18
CA PRO A 163 35.13 -33.92 -28.93
C PRO A 163 34.54 -35.27 -28.52
N ALA A 164 33.27 -35.27 -28.11
CA ALA A 164 32.55 -36.50 -27.87
C ALA A 164 32.54 -37.26 -29.20
N ASP A 165 33.18 -38.43 -29.22
CA ASP A 165 33.11 -39.37 -30.33
C ASP A 165 31.63 -39.75 -30.56
N GLU A 166 31.11 -39.45 -31.75
CA GLU A 166 29.86 -40.01 -32.31
C GLU A 166 30.11 -41.42 -32.86
#